data_AF-A0A225NBX9-F1
#
_entry.id   AF-A0A225NBX9-F1
#
_cell.length_a   1.000
_cell.length_b   1.000
_cell.length_c   1.000
_cell.angle_alpha   90.00
_cell.angle_beta   90.00
_cell.angle_gamma   90.00
#
_symmetry.space_group_name_H-M   'P 1'
#
loop_
_entity.id
_entity.type
_entity.pdbx_description
1 polymer ?
#
loop_
_entity_poly.entity_id
_entity_poly.type
_entity_poly.pdbx_seq_one_letter_code
_entity_poly.pdbx_strand_id
1 'polypeptide(L)'
;MFSESLGGQILVGVTVASIVGIGGWVLGRATAPAEPPSLEITPESVTAQVGLDTEFNATADPDVTTLTWRVAGQPVGRSHVAQCDAVAAQLMCRFLVPGTYSISATATTANDLEVTRHSSVSVVFPDRYYTVFIQNPDRQVRSDAYRVLLRRIDWVRVQQSITPLILLYDPDKGRNVFAADTVFDPEFEGVDVLQGLKLRIPRFAEPARGLVVSALEALGVTVTEIPYAEAILSIERGAVDGGFVTLGDPTIDLLDADLGDMRAE
;
A
#
# COMPACT_ATOMS: atom_id res chain seq x y z
N MET A 1 18.62 -14.62 35.56
CA MET A 1 19.28 -13.36 35.18
C MET A 1 18.51 -12.83 33.97
N PHE A 2 17.61 -11.87 34.23
CA PHE A 2 16.85 -10.96 33.33
C PHE A 2 16.12 -11.57 32.09
N SER A 3 14.91 -11.18 31.72
CA SER A 3 13.97 -10.16 32.17
C SER A 3 12.58 -10.59 31.70
N GLU A 4 11.59 -10.29 32.53
CA GLU A 4 10.17 -10.56 32.31
C GLU A 4 9.57 -9.69 31.21
N SER A 5 8.51 -10.25 30.62
CA SER A 5 7.59 -9.66 29.67
C SER A 5 6.84 -8.47 30.29
N LEU A 6 6.98 -7.29 29.67
CA LEU A 6 6.14 -6.12 29.95
C LEU A 6 4.89 -6.19 29.07
N GLY A 7 3.81 -6.73 29.63
CA GLY A 7 2.45 -6.47 29.16
C GLY A 7 2.10 -5.00 29.43
N GLY A 8 2.22 -4.16 28.41
CA GLY A 8 1.78 -2.77 28.45
C GLY A 8 0.25 -2.69 28.47
N GLN A 9 -0.32 -2.51 29.66
CA GLN A 9 -1.71 -2.09 29.82
C GLN A 9 -1.91 -0.72 29.17
N ILE A 10 -2.91 -0.63 28.27
CA ILE A 10 -3.38 0.65 27.73
C ILE A 10 -4.10 1.38 28.88
N LEU A 11 -3.44 2.41 29.41
CA LEU A 11 -4.04 3.37 30.33
C LEU A 11 -5.07 4.21 29.56
N VAL A 12 -6.34 3.90 29.72
CA VAL A 12 -7.44 4.79 29.35
C VAL A 12 -7.45 5.94 30.36
N GLY A 13 -6.77 7.02 30.02
CA GLY A 13 -6.78 8.25 30.81
C GLY A 13 -8.14 8.95 30.68
N VAL A 14 -9.05 8.71 31.62
CA VAL A 14 -10.22 9.56 31.81
C VAL A 14 -9.79 10.74 32.68
N THR A 15 -9.56 11.90 32.06
CA THR A 15 -9.37 13.15 32.82
C THR A 15 -10.71 13.60 33.39
N VAL A 16 -10.95 13.33 34.67
CA VAL A 16 -12.08 13.88 35.42
C VAL A 16 -11.66 15.25 35.96
N ALA A 17 -12.25 16.33 35.42
CA ALA A 17 -12.10 17.66 35.97
C ALA A 17 -12.73 17.71 37.38
N SER A 18 -11.91 17.97 38.39
CA SER A 18 -12.37 18.17 39.78
C SER A 18 -12.72 19.64 39.98
N ILE A 19 -14.01 19.94 40.17
CA ILE A 19 -14.47 21.27 40.58
C ILE A 19 -14.33 21.37 42.11
N VAL A 20 -13.40 22.21 42.56
CA VAL A 20 -13.26 22.61 43.97
C VAL A 20 -14.34 23.65 44.29
N GLY A 21 -15.18 23.37 45.29
CA GLY A 21 -16.29 24.21 45.69
C GLY A 21 -15.88 25.48 46.45
N ILE A 22 -16.66 26.55 46.24
CA ILE A 22 -16.86 27.65 47.20
C ILE A 22 -18.37 27.90 47.30
N GLY A 23 -18.83 28.07 48.54
CA GLY A 23 -20.21 27.94 48.98
C GLY A 23 -21.28 28.76 48.26
N GLY A 24 -22.46 28.16 48.13
CA GLY A 24 -23.70 28.77 47.69
C GLY A 24 -24.70 27.70 47.33
N TRP A 25 -25.74 27.49 48.15
CA TRP A 25 -26.82 26.56 47.86
C TRP A 25 -27.66 27.10 46.69
N VAL A 26 -27.26 26.78 45.48
CA VAL A 26 -28.14 26.82 44.31
C VAL A 26 -28.52 25.37 44.05
N LEU A 27 -29.82 25.05 44.14
CA LEU A 27 -30.39 23.79 43.67
C LEU A 27 -30.27 23.73 42.14
N GLY A 28 -29.04 23.59 41.64
CA GLY A 28 -28.77 23.23 40.27
C GLY A 28 -29.07 21.75 40.11
N ARG A 29 -30.02 21.40 39.24
CA ARG A 29 -30.13 20.03 38.74
C ARG A 29 -28.74 19.65 38.23
N ALA A 30 -28.11 18.67 38.87
CA ALA A 30 -26.93 18.03 38.31
C ALA A 30 -27.37 17.39 36.99
N THR A 31 -27.13 18.07 35.87
CA THR A 31 -27.25 17.46 34.56
C THR A 31 -26.13 16.44 34.47
N ALA A 32 -26.48 15.16 34.33
CA ALA A 32 -25.51 14.12 34.06
C ALA A 32 -24.61 14.55 32.88
N PRO A 33 -23.30 14.23 32.90
CA PRO A 33 -22.44 14.45 31.73
C PRO A 33 -23.13 13.86 30.50
N ALA A 34 -23.20 14.62 29.41
CA ALA A 34 -23.79 14.14 28.17
C ALA A 34 -23.07 12.85 27.75
N GLU A 35 -23.84 11.80 27.47
CA GLU A 35 -23.29 10.50 27.09
C GLU A 35 -22.58 10.65 25.73
N PRO A 36 -21.36 10.13 25.57
CA PRO A 36 -20.67 10.18 24.29
C PRO A 36 -21.46 9.37 23.25
N PRO A 37 -21.49 9.80 21.97
CA PRO A 37 -22.21 9.09 20.93
C PRO A 37 -21.71 7.65 20.77
N SER A 38 -22.59 6.76 20.36
CA SER A 38 -22.26 5.42 19.92
C SER A 38 -21.73 5.44 18.48
N LEU A 39 -20.74 4.58 18.24
CA LEU A 39 -20.14 4.36 16.93
C LEU A 39 -19.61 2.92 16.90
N GLU A 40 -19.87 2.25 15.79
CA GLU A 40 -19.35 0.92 15.46
C GLU A 40 -18.85 0.91 14.02
N ILE A 41 -17.81 0.10 13.74
CA ILE A 41 -17.29 -0.12 12.39
C ILE A 41 -17.42 -1.60 12.09
N THR A 42 -18.03 -1.92 10.94
CA THR A 42 -18.14 -3.28 10.43
C THR A 42 -17.36 -3.39 9.12
N PRO A 43 -16.46 -4.38 8.98
CA PRO A 43 -16.02 -5.34 10.00
C PRO A 43 -15.10 -4.69 11.07
N GLU A 44 -15.08 -5.22 12.30
CA GLU A 44 -14.15 -4.80 13.35
C GLU A 44 -12.70 -5.25 13.05
N SER A 45 -12.56 -6.39 12.40
CA SER A 45 -11.29 -6.82 11.81
C SER A 45 -11.51 -7.58 10.51
N VAL A 46 -10.58 -7.43 9.57
CA VAL A 46 -10.67 -8.08 8.26
C VAL A 46 -9.29 -8.44 7.71
N THR A 47 -9.24 -9.59 7.02
CA THR A 47 -8.12 -9.96 6.17
C THR A 47 -8.44 -9.54 4.74
N ALA A 48 -7.77 -8.51 4.25
CA ALA A 48 -7.92 -7.99 2.89
C ALA A 48 -6.80 -8.54 1.99
N GLN A 49 -7.09 -8.76 0.70
CA GLN A 49 -6.04 -9.02 -0.29
C GLN A 49 -5.65 -7.72 -0.96
N VAL A 50 -4.36 -7.55 -1.25
CA VAL A 50 -3.88 -6.39 -1.99
C VAL A 50 -4.56 -6.31 -3.37
N GLY A 51 -4.97 -5.11 -3.76
CA GLY A 51 -5.61 -4.84 -5.06
C GLY A 51 -7.11 -5.18 -5.11
N LEU A 52 -7.67 -5.85 -4.10
CA LEU A 52 -9.11 -6.09 -4.01
C LEU A 52 -9.81 -5.04 -3.16
N ASP A 53 -11.04 -4.72 -3.55
CA ASP A 53 -11.87 -3.77 -2.83
C ASP A 53 -12.38 -4.41 -1.54
N THR A 54 -12.21 -3.68 -0.43
CA THR A 54 -12.64 -4.05 0.91
C THR A 54 -13.57 -2.97 1.44
N GLU A 55 -14.74 -3.37 1.88
CA GLU A 55 -15.78 -2.46 2.35
C GLU A 55 -15.78 -2.35 3.88
N PHE A 56 -15.93 -1.11 4.36
CA PHE A 56 -16.18 -0.79 5.75
C PHE A 56 -17.45 0.06 5.86
N ASN A 57 -18.24 -0.19 6.88
CA ASN A 57 -19.44 0.57 7.19
C ASN A 57 -19.36 1.06 8.63
N ALA A 58 -19.78 2.29 8.87
CA ALA A 58 -19.95 2.85 10.20
C ALA A 58 -21.43 2.92 10.56
N THR A 59 -21.77 2.48 11.77
CA THR A 59 -23.09 2.69 12.36
C THR A 59 -22.92 3.63 13.54
N ALA A 60 -23.62 4.75 13.54
CA ALA A 60 -23.51 5.77 14.57
C ALA A 60 -24.89 6.24 15.04
N ASP A 61 -24.92 6.90 16.19
CA ASP A 61 -26.16 7.48 16.72
C ASP A 61 -26.80 8.50 15.76
N PRO A 62 -28.13 8.67 15.79
CA PRO A 62 -28.85 9.56 14.88
C PRO A 62 -28.55 11.06 15.11
N ASP A 63 -27.95 11.44 16.23
CA ASP A 63 -27.55 12.80 16.57
C ASP A 63 -26.13 13.16 16.09
N VAL A 64 -25.43 12.19 15.47
CA VAL A 64 -24.14 12.42 14.82
C VAL A 64 -24.33 13.30 13.59
N THR A 65 -23.57 14.41 13.58
CA THR A 65 -23.64 15.41 12.52
C THR A 65 -22.56 15.23 11.47
N THR A 66 -21.39 14.73 11.87
CA THR A 66 -20.27 14.49 10.96
C THR A 66 -19.64 13.14 11.24
N LEU A 67 -19.21 12.48 10.17
CA LEU A 67 -18.45 11.23 10.23
C LEU A 67 -17.20 11.40 9.36
N THR A 68 -16.04 11.19 9.95
CA THR A 68 -14.75 11.35 9.27
C THR A 68 -13.97 10.04 9.30
N TRP A 69 -13.54 9.58 8.13
CA TRP A 69 -12.72 8.38 7.98
C TRP A 69 -11.23 8.72 7.90
N ARG A 70 -10.39 7.84 8.44
CA ARG A 70 -8.94 7.85 8.27
C ARG A 70 -8.41 6.45 8.01
N VAL A 71 -7.37 6.37 7.19
CA VAL A 71 -6.74 5.14 6.73
C VAL A 71 -5.25 5.20 7.08
N ALA A 72 -4.76 4.25 7.88
CA ALA A 72 -3.40 4.25 8.41
C ALA A 72 -3.02 5.60 9.07
N GLY A 73 -3.98 6.21 9.78
CA GLY A 73 -3.81 7.50 10.43
C GLY A 73 -3.83 8.71 9.50
N GLN A 74 -4.01 8.56 8.18
CA GLN A 74 -4.12 9.67 7.21
C GLN A 74 -5.58 9.92 6.77
N PRO A 75 -5.95 11.14 6.37
CA PRO A 75 -7.25 11.40 5.75
C PRO A 75 -7.47 10.55 4.49
N VAL A 76 -8.73 10.20 4.21
CA VAL A 76 -9.12 9.53 2.95
C VAL A 76 -8.60 10.33 1.74
N GLY A 77 -8.07 9.63 0.74
CA GLY A 77 -7.43 10.23 -0.44
C GLY A 77 -5.99 10.70 -0.26
N ARG A 78 -5.42 10.63 0.95
CA ARG A 78 -4.00 10.99 1.23
C ARG A 78 -3.14 9.81 1.69
N SER A 79 -3.73 8.63 1.82
CA SER A 79 -2.99 7.44 2.22
C SER A 79 -2.16 6.89 1.05
N HIS A 80 -0.91 6.54 1.31
CA HIS A 80 -0.05 5.84 0.34
C HIS A 80 -0.28 4.32 0.35
N VAL A 81 -0.87 3.78 1.42
CA VAL A 81 -1.03 2.32 1.59
C VAL A 81 -2.34 1.79 1.01
N ALA A 82 -3.31 2.67 0.73
CA ALA A 82 -4.59 2.30 0.14
C ALA A 82 -5.24 3.48 -0.59
N GLN A 83 -5.93 3.17 -1.69
CA GLN A 83 -6.88 4.06 -2.34
C GLN A 83 -8.23 3.82 -1.72
N CYS A 84 -8.85 4.85 -1.15
CA CYS A 84 -10.16 4.72 -0.55
C CYS A 84 -11.08 5.86 -0.96
N ASP A 85 -12.35 5.52 -1.08
CA ASP A 85 -13.45 6.45 -1.34
C ASP A 85 -14.47 6.31 -0.22
N ALA A 86 -14.80 7.43 0.41
CA ALA A 86 -15.79 7.49 1.49
C ALA A 86 -17.08 8.16 0.97
N VAL A 87 -18.20 7.49 1.17
CA VAL A 87 -19.54 7.98 0.87
C VAL A 87 -20.39 7.87 2.12
N ALA A 88 -20.55 8.99 2.82
CA ALA A 88 -21.23 9.04 4.11
C ALA A 88 -20.67 7.99 5.10
N ALA A 89 -21.49 7.01 5.49
CA ALA A 89 -21.16 5.97 6.43
C ALA A 89 -20.39 4.79 5.82
N GLN A 90 -20.19 4.76 4.51
CA GLN A 90 -19.49 3.68 3.81
C GLN A 90 -18.10 4.14 3.39
N LEU A 91 -17.11 3.27 3.55
CA LEU A 91 -15.75 3.44 3.08
C LEU A 91 -15.36 2.21 2.24
N MET A 92 -15.05 2.45 0.97
CA MET A 92 -14.49 1.43 0.09
C MET A 92 -12.99 1.64 0.00
N CYS A 93 -12.20 0.62 0.28
CA CYS A 93 -10.74 0.70 0.25
C CYS A 93 -10.13 -0.40 -0.60
N ARG A 94 -9.22 -0.02 -1.49
CA ARG A 94 -8.28 -0.90 -2.18
C ARG A 94 -6.89 -0.73 -1.59
N PHE A 95 -6.44 -1.71 -0.81
CA PHE A 95 -5.09 -1.70 -0.25
C PHE A 95 -4.06 -1.98 -1.33
N LEU A 96 -2.93 -1.26 -1.29
CA LEU A 96 -1.85 -1.33 -2.29
C LEU A 96 -0.56 -1.90 -1.70
N VAL A 97 -0.39 -1.85 -0.38
CA VAL A 97 0.80 -2.32 0.32
C VAL A 97 0.37 -3.35 1.36
N PRO A 98 0.95 -4.56 1.40
CA PRO A 98 0.63 -5.54 2.44
C PRO A 98 1.15 -5.08 3.81
N GLY A 99 0.53 -5.59 4.87
CA GLY A 99 0.86 -5.19 6.24
C GLY A 99 -0.37 -5.08 7.11
N THR A 100 -0.17 -4.59 8.33
CA THR A 100 -1.26 -4.36 9.29
C THR A 100 -1.55 -2.87 9.41
N TYR A 101 -2.79 -2.50 9.16
CA TYR A 101 -3.24 -1.11 9.19
C TYR A 101 -4.45 -0.94 10.10
N SER A 102 -4.69 0.30 10.52
CA SER A 102 -5.92 0.69 11.20
C SER A 102 -6.75 1.60 10.28
N ILE A 103 -8.02 1.23 10.13
CA ILE A 103 -9.07 2.13 9.66
C ILE A 103 -9.71 2.74 10.88
N SER A 104 -9.99 4.04 10.86
CA SER A 104 -10.72 4.69 11.94
C SER A 104 -11.82 5.58 11.40
N ALA A 105 -12.93 5.60 12.14
CA ALA A 105 -14.02 6.53 11.93
C ALA A 105 -14.17 7.36 13.21
N THR A 106 -14.33 8.68 13.03
CA THR A 106 -14.61 9.62 14.10
C THR A 106 -15.99 10.22 13.85
N ALA A 107 -16.89 10.07 14.82
CA ALA A 107 -18.22 10.66 14.78
C ALA A 107 -18.28 11.85 15.74
N THR A 108 -18.84 12.97 15.28
CA THR A 108 -19.00 14.20 16.07
C THR A 108 -20.47 14.61 16.11
N THR A 109 -21.01 14.83 17.31
CA THR A 109 -22.38 15.32 17.50
C THR A 109 -22.47 16.84 17.42
N ALA A 110 -23.67 17.39 17.41
CA ALA A 110 -23.92 18.83 17.40
C ALA A 110 -23.37 19.57 18.64
N ASN A 111 -23.06 18.85 19.73
CA ASN A 111 -22.51 19.40 20.96
C ASN A 111 -20.98 19.19 21.05
N ASP A 112 -20.32 18.95 19.92
CA ASP A 112 -18.88 18.70 19.81
C ASP A 112 -18.38 17.50 20.64
N LEU A 113 -19.26 16.53 20.92
CA LEU A 113 -18.85 15.26 21.52
C LEU A 113 -18.33 14.35 20.42
N GLU A 114 -17.14 13.80 20.63
CA GLU A 114 -16.46 12.95 19.66
C GLU A 114 -16.27 11.52 20.20
N VAL A 115 -16.48 10.56 19.32
CA VAL A 115 -16.08 9.17 19.54
C VAL A 115 -15.29 8.69 18.34
N THR A 116 -14.21 7.95 18.59
CA THR A 116 -13.43 7.30 17.54
C THR A 116 -13.48 5.79 17.73
N ARG A 117 -13.60 5.07 16.62
CA ARG A 117 -13.52 3.61 16.55
C ARG A 117 -12.50 3.20 15.52
N HIS A 118 -11.97 1.99 15.73
CA HIS A 118 -10.93 1.42 14.90
C HIS A 118 -11.38 0.06 14.38
N SER A 119 -11.08 -0.19 13.11
CA SER A 119 -11.08 -1.52 12.52
C SER A 119 -9.65 -1.91 12.18
N SER A 120 -9.30 -3.17 12.47
CA SER A 120 -7.97 -3.71 12.21
C SER A 120 -7.95 -4.45 10.87
N VAL A 121 -7.03 -4.07 9.99
CA VAL A 121 -6.92 -4.67 8.67
C VAL A 121 -5.58 -5.39 8.56
N SER A 122 -5.63 -6.69 8.30
CA SER A 122 -4.48 -7.47 7.87
C SER A 122 -4.51 -7.61 6.37
N VAL A 123 -3.60 -6.93 5.68
CA VAL A 123 -3.51 -6.97 4.23
C VAL A 123 -2.51 -8.05 3.84
N VAL A 124 -3.03 -9.14 3.29
CA VAL A 124 -2.24 -10.29 2.87
C VAL A 124 -1.83 -10.19 1.41
N PHE A 125 -0.71 -10.84 1.16
CA PHE A 125 -0.11 -10.99 -0.14
C PHE A 125 -1.02 -11.74 -1.13
N PRO A 126 -1.08 -11.32 -2.39
CA PRO A 126 -1.61 -12.17 -3.46
C PRO A 126 -0.62 -13.31 -3.72
N ASP A 127 -1.14 -14.47 -4.14
CA ASP A 127 -0.33 -15.66 -4.45
C ASP A 127 0.65 -15.47 -5.62
N ARG A 128 0.55 -14.35 -6.35
CA ARG A 128 1.40 -14.02 -7.50
C ARG A 128 1.68 -12.52 -7.57
N TYR A 129 2.95 -12.18 -7.80
CA TYR A 129 3.40 -10.81 -8.04
C TYR A 129 3.91 -10.68 -9.45
N TYR A 130 3.97 -9.46 -9.95
CA TYR A 130 4.77 -9.12 -11.10
C TYR A 130 6.11 -8.56 -10.65
N THR A 131 7.15 -8.89 -11.38
CA THR A 131 8.45 -8.27 -11.22
C THR A 131 9.10 -8.08 -12.58
N VAL A 132 10.17 -7.30 -12.63
CA VAL A 132 10.97 -7.14 -13.84
C VAL A 132 12.23 -7.98 -13.67
N PHE A 133 12.42 -8.96 -14.55
CA PHE A 133 13.64 -9.74 -14.61
C PHE A 133 14.50 -9.25 -15.77
N ILE A 134 15.77 -8.98 -15.51
CA ILE A 134 16.76 -8.61 -16.52
C ILE A 134 17.79 -9.72 -16.63
N GLN A 135 17.91 -10.30 -17.83
CA GLN A 135 18.91 -11.32 -18.11
C GLN A 135 20.22 -10.63 -18.50
N ASN A 136 21.14 -10.53 -17.55
CA ASN A 136 22.49 -10.05 -17.81
C ASN A 136 23.50 -10.80 -16.93
N PRO A 137 24.55 -11.41 -17.52
CA PRO A 137 25.56 -12.13 -16.73
C PRO A 137 26.43 -11.20 -15.86
N ASP A 138 26.49 -9.90 -16.19
CA ASP A 138 27.19 -8.91 -15.38
C ASP A 138 26.27 -8.42 -14.26
N ARG A 139 26.61 -8.80 -13.02
CA ARG A 139 25.87 -8.44 -11.82
C ARG A 139 25.82 -6.93 -11.59
N GLN A 140 26.90 -6.21 -11.90
CA GLN A 140 26.96 -4.76 -11.72
C GLN A 140 26.03 -4.05 -12.70
N VAL A 141 26.10 -4.43 -13.98
CA VAL A 141 25.21 -3.87 -15.02
C VAL A 141 23.74 -4.13 -14.68
N ARG A 142 23.42 -5.34 -14.19
CA ARG A 142 22.05 -5.66 -13.79
C ARG A 142 21.59 -4.87 -12.54
N SER A 143 22.50 -4.66 -11.58
CA SER A 143 22.26 -3.81 -10.41
C SER A 143 21.94 -2.37 -10.83
N ASP A 144 22.73 -1.80 -11.73
CA ASP A 144 22.51 -0.44 -12.23
C ASP A 144 21.21 -0.32 -13.03
N ALA A 145 20.89 -1.34 -13.84
CA ALA A 145 19.62 -1.43 -14.54
C ALA A 145 18.41 -1.43 -13.60
N TYR A 146 18.47 -2.19 -12.49
CA TYR A 146 17.42 -2.17 -11.48
C TYR A 146 17.29 -0.81 -10.78
N ARG A 147 18.39 -0.11 -10.47
CA ARG A 147 18.34 1.26 -9.91
C ARG A 147 17.63 2.22 -10.86
N VAL A 148 17.97 2.17 -12.14
CA VAL A 148 17.36 3.05 -13.15
C VAL A 148 15.87 2.76 -13.26
N LEU A 149 15.47 1.48 -13.40
CA LEU A 149 14.05 1.12 -13.45
C LEU A 149 13.30 1.60 -12.22
N LEU A 150 13.85 1.37 -11.02
CA LEU A 150 13.22 1.72 -9.75
C LEU A 150 12.97 3.23 -9.60
N ARG A 151 13.85 4.08 -10.16
CA ARG A 151 13.78 5.54 -9.99
C ARG A 151 13.15 6.28 -11.16
N ARG A 152 13.24 5.76 -12.40
CA ARG A 152 12.83 6.47 -13.62
C ARG A 152 11.40 6.18 -14.07
N ILE A 153 10.69 5.30 -13.38
CA ILE A 153 9.28 5.00 -13.64
C ILE A 153 8.49 5.39 -12.39
N ASP A 154 7.36 6.09 -12.57
CA ASP A 154 6.44 6.43 -11.48
C ASP A 154 5.62 5.19 -11.09
N TRP A 155 6.30 4.26 -10.41
CA TRP A 155 5.74 2.98 -10.01
C TRP A 155 4.57 3.10 -9.05
N VAL A 156 4.54 4.18 -8.25
CA VAL A 156 3.40 4.49 -7.38
C VAL A 156 2.16 4.69 -8.24
N ARG A 157 2.23 5.53 -9.28
CA ARG A 157 1.09 5.72 -10.21
C ARG A 157 0.78 4.49 -11.04
N VAL A 158 1.79 3.71 -11.44
CA VAL A 158 1.59 2.45 -12.15
C VAL A 158 0.80 1.47 -11.27
N GLN A 159 1.26 1.24 -10.04
CA GLN A 159 0.60 0.33 -9.08
C GLN A 159 -0.81 0.77 -8.74
N GLN A 160 -1.05 2.09 -8.65
CA GLN A 160 -2.37 2.68 -8.46
C GLN A 160 -3.35 2.44 -9.63
N SER A 161 -2.82 2.07 -10.80
CA SER A 161 -3.57 1.91 -12.04
C SER A 161 -3.79 0.45 -12.44
N ILE A 162 -3.25 -0.51 -11.67
CA ILE A 162 -3.39 -1.95 -11.92
C ILE A 162 -3.71 -2.69 -10.63
N THR A 163 -4.38 -3.84 -10.76
CA THR A 163 -4.69 -4.71 -9.62
C THR A 163 -3.50 -5.56 -9.16
N PRO A 164 -2.73 -6.21 -10.05
CA PRO A 164 -1.64 -7.07 -9.61
C PRO A 164 -0.51 -6.27 -8.94
N LEU A 165 0.05 -6.83 -7.88
CA LEU A 165 1.18 -6.23 -7.20
C LEU A 165 2.44 -6.30 -8.05
N ILE A 166 3.20 -5.21 -8.09
CA ILE A 166 4.54 -5.17 -8.64
C ILE A 166 5.55 -5.13 -7.50
N LEU A 167 6.46 -6.10 -7.52
CA LEU A 167 7.69 -6.13 -6.75
C LEU A 167 8.86 -5.75 -7.64
N LEU A 168 9.68 -4.83 -7.15
CA LEU A 168 10.86 -4.34 -7.83
C LEU A 168 12.08 -4.69 -6.98
N TYR A 169 13.16 -5.11 -7.62
CA TYR A 169 14.38 -5.37 -6.90
C TYR A 169 15.11 -4.06 -6.56
N ASP A 170 15.38 -3.85 -5.27
CA ASP A 170 16.21 -2.74 -4.79
C ASP A 170 17.61 -3.27 -4.48
N PRO A 171 18.60 -3.05 -5.37
CA PRO A 171 19.95 -3.55 -5.19
C PRO A 171 20.70 -2.88 -4.03
N ASP A 172 20.29 -1.69 -3.61
CA ASP A 172 20.91 -1.00 -2.48
C ASP A 172 20.44 -1.61 -1.15
N LYS A 173 19.27 -2.27 -1.15
CA LYS A 173 18.73 -3.02 0.00
C LYS A 173 18.93 -4.53 -0.09
N GLY A 174 19.31 -5.05 -1.26
CA GLY A 174 19.45 -6.49 -1.51
C GLY A 174 18.14 -7.26 -1.39
N ARG A 175 16.99 -6.63 -1.71
CA ARG A 175 15.67 -7.26 -1.57
C ARG A 175 14.64 -6.65 -2.50
N ASN A 176 13.53 -7.37 -2.70
CA ASN A 176 12.36 -6.83 -3.38
C ASN A 176 11.63 -5.80 -2.51
N VAL A 177 11.10 -4.76 -3.15
CA VAL A 177 10.28 -3.70 -2.56
C VAL A 177 9.01 -3.52 -3.38
N PHE A 178 7.93 -3.04 -2.76
CA PHE A 178 6.70 -2.77 -3.49
C PHE A 178 6.84 -1.54 -4.38
N ALA A 179 6.28 -1.61 -5.57
CA ALA A 179 6.17 -0.47 -6.49
C ALA A 179 5.56 0.77 -5.81
N ALA A 180 4.55 0.57 -4.95
CA ALA A 180 3.89 1.63 -4.19
C ALA A 180 4.78 2.32 -3.14
N ASP A 181 5.90 1.71 -2.74
CA ASP A 181 6.83 2.25 -1.73
C ASP A 181 8.13 2.82 -2.35
N THR A 182 8.18 2.90 -3.68
CA THR A 182 9.36 3.41 -4.38
C THR A 182 9.40 4.94 -4.46
N VAL A 183 10.58 5.46 -4.78
CA VAL A 183 10.82 6.90 -4.99
C VAL A 183 11.06 7.13 -6.47
N PHE A 184 10.23 7.98 -7.08
CA PHE A 184 10.42 8.46 -8.44
C PHE A 184 11.37 9.66 -8.45
N ASP A 185 12.40 9.58 -9.29
CA ASP A 185 13.42 10.61 -9.50
C ASP A 185 13.76 10.70 -11.00
N PRO A 186 13.18 11.68 -11.74
CA PRO A 186 13.37 11.82 -13.18
C PRO A 186 14.78 12.28 -13.57
N GLU A 187 15.56 12.82 -12.63
CA GLU A 187 16.91 13.35 -12.87
C GLU A 187 18.01 12.31 -12.59
N PHE A 188 17.63 11.09 -12.21
CA PHE A 188 18.58 10.02 -11.90
C PHE A 188 19.52 9.72 -13.08
N GLU A 189 20.83 9.72 -12.78
CA GLU A 189 21.95 9.47 -13.72
C GLU A 189 22.15 7.96 -14.01
N GLY A 190 23.05 7.62 -14.95
CA GLY A 190 23.39 6.22 -15.28
C GLY A 190 22.34 5.48 -16.11
N VAL A 191 21.54 6.22 -16.88
CA VAL A 191 20.42 5.67 -17.68
C VAL A 191 20.83 4.91 -18.95
N ASP A 192 22.09 5.04 -19.36
CA ASP A 192 22.67 4.38 -20.52
C ASP A 192 22.70 2.86 -20.38
N VAL A 193 22.68 2.33 -19.15
CA VAL A 193 22.64 0.90 -18.87
C VAL A 193 21.43 0.17 -19.46
N LEU A 194 20.32 0.89 -19.70
CA LEU A 194 19.11 0.33 -20.32
C LEU A 194 19.06 0.50 -21.83
N GLN A 195 19.99 1.27 -22.41
CA GLN A 195 19.93 1.64 -23.82
C GLN A 195 20.09 0.40 -24.71
N GLY A 196 19.13 0.21 -25.63
CA GLY A 196 19.14 -0.90 -26.58
C GLY A 196 18.62 -2.22 -26.00
N LEU A 197 18.28 -2.29 -24.71
CA LEU A 197 17.63 -3.45 -24.14
C LEU A 197 16.27 -3.67 -24.80
N LYS A 198 15.93 -4.95 -24.99
CA LYS A 198 14.61 -5.39 -25.43
C LYS A 198 13.89 -5.95 -24.23
N LEU A 199 12.88 -5.22 -23.75
CA LEU A 199 12.07 -5.68 -22.63
C LEU A 199 10.68 -6.07 -23.11
N ARG A 200 10.19 -7.18 -22.56
CA ARG A 200 8.78 -7.54 -22.70
C ARG A 200 7.98 -7.02 -21.53
N ILE A 201 6.86 -6.40 -21.83
CA ILE A 201 5.91 -5.99 -20.82
C ILE A 201 4.57 -6.67 -21.08
N PRO A 202 3.77 -6.84 -20.04
CA PRO A 202 2.39 -7.23 -20.21
C PRO A 202 1.56 -6.13 -20.86
N ARG A 203 0.40 -6.55 -21.38
CA ARG A 203 -0.64 -5.63 -21.84
C ARG A 203 -1.32 -4.96 -20.64
N PHE A 204 -0.71 -3.90 -20.13
CA PHE A 204 -1.33 -3.02 -19.15
C PHE A 204 -2.49 -2.24 -19.79
N ALA A 205 -3.51 -1.93 -19.00
CA ALA A 205 -4.50 -0.93 -19.36
C ALA A 205 -3.90 0.48 -19.20
N GLU A 206 -4.49 1.48 -19.86
CA GLU A 206 -4.20 2.88 -19.54
C GLU A 206 -4.76 3.23 -18.14
N PRO A 207 -4.08 4.10 -17.37
CA PRO A 207 -2.88 4.86 -17.72
C PRO A 207 -1.55 4.13 -17.43
N ALA A 208 -1.58 2.93 -16.82
CA ALA A 208 -0.37 2.19 -16.44
C ALA A 208 0.55 1.90 -17.64
N ARG A 209 -0.04 1.55 -18.77
CA ARG A 209 0.68 1.34 -20.03
C ARG A 209 1.49 2.57 -20.43
N GLY A 210 0.86 3.74 -20.54
CA GLY A 210 1.56 4.98 -20.89
C GLY A 210 2.69 5.33 -19.92
N LEU A 211 2.49 5.11 -18.61
CA LEU A 211 3.50 5.37 -17.58
C LEU A 211 4.73 4.47 -17.72
N VAL A 212 4.55 3.19 -18.05
CA VAL A 212 5.66 2.22 -18.19
C VAL A 212 6.32 2.32 -19.57
N VAL A 213 5.55 2.24 -20.65
CA VAL A 213 6.07 2.20 -22.03
C VAL A 213 6.83 3.48 -22.34
N SER A 214 6.23 4.65 -22.09
CA SER A 214 6.85 5.93 -22.46
C SER A 214 8.15 6.15 -21.69
N ALA A 215 8.20 5.74 -20.42
CA ALA A 215 9.40 5.84 -19.61
C ALA A 215 10.51 4.91 -20.13
N LEU A 216 10.19 3.65 -20.44
CA LEU A 216 11.14 2.69 -21.00
C LEU A 216 11.66 3.14 -22.38
N GLU A 217 10.79 3.58 -23.28
CA GLU A 217 11.19 4.06 -24.60
C GLU A 217 12.06 5.32 -24.51
N ALA A 218 11.76 6.23 -23.57
CA ALA A 218 12.61 7.40 -23.29
C ALA A 218 14.00 7.03 -22.76
N LEU A 219 14.14 5.84 -22.16
CA LEU A 219 15.42 5.26 -21.73
C LEU A 219 16.12 4.47 -22.85
N GLY A 220 15.57 4.46 -24.08
CA GLY A 220 16.14 3.75 -25.22
C GLY A 220 15.86 2.24 -25.22
N VAL A 221 14.88 1.78 -24.43
CA VAL A 221 14.45 0.38 -24.38
C VAL A 221 13.46 0.11 -25.51
N THR A 222 13.65 -1.00 -26.22
CA THR A 222 12.64 -1.52 -27.15
C THR A 222 11.61 -2.33 -26.38
N VAL A 223 10.35 -1.89 -26.39
CA VAL A 223 9.27 -2.54 -25.64
C VAL A 223 8.45 -3.43 -26.55
N THR A 224 8.20 -4.68 -26.13
CA THR A 224 7.25 -5.58 -26.79
C THR A 224 6.16 -6.01 -25.82
N GLU A 225 4.90 -5.76 -26.17
CA GLU A 225 3.75 -6.18 -25.36
C GLU A 225 3.35 -7.62 -25.67
N ILE A 226 3.29 -8.47 -24.65
CA ILE A 226 2.87 -9.87 -24.78
C ILE A 226 2.01 -10.31 -23.58
N PRO A 227 1.25 -11.41 -23.69
CA PRO A 227 0.62 -12.04 -22.53
C PRO A 227 1.66 -12.51 -21.51
N TYR A 228 1.38 -12.35 -20.20
CA TYR A 228 2.29 -12.77 -19.12
C TYR A 228 2.76 -14.23 -19.23
N ALA A 229 1.85 -15.14 -19.61
CA ALA A 229 2.14 -16.56 -19.76
C ALA A 229 3.23 -16.86 -20.81
N GLU A 230 3.50 -15.92 -21.72
CA GLU A 230 4.49 -16.06 -22.78
C GLU A 230 5.82 -15.36 -22.44
N ALA A 231 5.89 -14.64 -21.31
CA ALA A 231 7.05 -13.82 -20.96
C ALA A 231 8.28 -14.65 -20.65
N ILE A 232 8.17 -15.60 -19.69
CA ILE A 232 9.26 -16.49 -19.30
C ILE A 232 9.80 -17.26 -20.51
N LEU A 233 8.91 -17.90 -21.27
CA LEU A 233 9.27 -18.68 -22.47
C LEU A 233 10.01 -17.86 -23.53
N SER A 234 9.76 -16.56 -23.61
CA SER A 234 10.43 -15.69 -24.58
C SER A 234 11.82 -15.25 -24.14
N ILE A 235 12.00 -15.03 -22.83
CA ILE A 235 13.30 -14.69 -22.24
C ILE A 235 14.20 -15.92 -22.36
N GLU A 236 13.70 -17.12 -22.04
CA GLU A 236 14.43 -18.39 -22.20
C GLU A 236 14.91 -18.63 -23.64
N ARG A 237 14.14 -18.22 -24.64
CA ARG A 237 14.49 -18.35 -26.06
C ARG A 237 15.51 -17.30 -26.53
N GLY A 238 15.95 -16.40 -25.65
CA GLY A 238 16.87 -15.30 -25.97
C GLY A 238 16.27 -14.29 -26.95
N ALA A 239 14.93 -14.22 -27.05
CA ALA A 239 14.27 -13.29 -27.96
C ALA A 239 14.32 -11.83 -27.45
N VAL A 240 14.61 -11.67 -26.16
CA VAL A 240 14.64 -10.40 -25.42
C VAL A 240 15.65 -10.48 -24.29
N ASP A 241 16.08 -9.33 -23.79
CA ASP A 241 17.08 -9.20 -22.71
C ASP A 241 16.44 -9.24 -21.31
N GLY A 242 15.11 -9.23 -21.24
CA GLY A 242 14.37 -9.29 -19.99
C GLY A 242 12.89 -8.98 -20.17
N GLY A 243 12.19 -8.86 -19.06
CA GLY A 243 10.80 -8.46 -19.07
C GLY A 243 10.07 -8.70 -17.76
N PHE A 244 8.79 -8.37 -17.78
CA PHE A 244 7.90 -8.63 -16.67
C PHE A 244 7.57 -10.12 -16.57
N VAL A 245 7.80 -10.69 -15.40
CA VAL A 245 7.51 -12.09 -15.08
C VAL A 245 6.66 -12.16 -13.82
N THR A 246 6.03 -13.33 -13.61
CA THR A 246 5.37 -13.61 -12.33
C THR A 246 6.40 -14.12 -11.33
N LEU A 247 6.29 -13.68 -10.08
CA LEU A 247 7.09 -14.16 -8.96
C LEU A 247 6.15 -14.87 -7.97
N GLY A 248 6.52 -16.08 -7.56
CA GLY A 248 5.79 -16.84 -6.53
C GLY A 248 6.35 -16.59 -5.12
N ASP A 249 7.67 -16.45 -5.01
CA ASP A 249 8.37 -16.15 -3.75
C ASP A 249 8.91 -14.71 -3.75
N PRO A 250 8.34 -13.81 -2.93
CA PRO A 250 8.75 -12.41 -2.89
C PRO A 250 10.14 -12.20 -2.26
N THR A 251 10.74 -13.23 -1.66
CA THR A 251 12.04 -13.15 -0.98
C THR A 251 13.23 -13.46 -1.89
N ILE A 252 12.99 -13.89 -3.13
CA ILE A 252 14.05 -14.20 -4.08
C ILE A 252 14.90 -12.97 -4.38
N ASP A 253 16.23 -13.14 -4.29
CA ASP A 253 17.19 -12.13 -4.73
C ASP A 253 17.34 -12.17 -6.25
N LEU A 254 16.79 -11.16 -6.94
CA LEU A 254 16.82 -11.09 -8.40
C LEU A 254 18.21 -10.81 -9.00
N LEU A 255 19.23 -10.52 -8.18
CA LEU A 255 20.63 -10.54 -8.62
C LEU A 255 21.25 -11.93 -8.60
N ASP A 256 20.71 -12.90 -7.89
CA ASP A 256 21.27 -14.25 -7.88
C ASP A 256 20.28 -15.27 -8.48
N ALA A 257 19.05 -14.86 -8.77
CA ALA A 257 18.01 -15.66 -9.39
C ALA A 257 18.25 -15.97 -10.87
N ASP A 258 17.79 -17.15 -11.27
CA ASP A 258 17.61 -17.52 -12.67
C ASP A 258 16.12 -17.60 -13.07
N LEU A 259 15.85 -17.93 -14.34
CA LEU A 259 14.48 -18.04 -14.85
C LEU A 259 13.72 -19.24 -14.27
N GLY A 260 14.42 -20.27 -13.80
CA GLY A 260 13.83 -21.42 -13.11
C GLY A 260 13.22 -21.01 -11.77
N ASP A 261 13.89 -20.13 -11.04
CA ASP A 261 13.41 -19.57 -9.76
C ASP A 261 12.13 -18.73 -9.92
N MET A 262 11.87 -18.21 -11.12
CA MET A 262 10.69 -17.38 -11.44
C MET A 262 9.44 -18.20 -11.80
N ARG A 263 9.54 -19.54 -11.86
CA ARG A 263 8.40 -20.40 -12.17
C ARG A 263 7.54 -20.58 -10.92
N ALA A 264 6.44 -19.84 -10.83
CA ALA A 264 5.38 -20.16 -9.88
C ALA A 264 4.72 -21.48 -10.32
N GLU A 265 4.74 -22.50 -9.46
CA GLU A 265 3.96 -23.74 -9.64
C GLU A 265 2.45 -23.48 -9.61
#